data_AF-A0AAV5EA88-F1
#
_entry.id   AF-A0AAV5EA88-F1
#
_cell.length_a   1.000
_cell.length_b   1.000
_cell.length_c   1.000
_cell.angle_alpha   90.00
_cell.angle_beta   90.00
_cell.angle_gamma   90.00
#
_symmetry.space_group_name_H-M   'P 1'
#
loop_
_entity.id
_entity.type
_entity.pdbx_description
1 polymer ?
#
loop_
_entity_poly.entity_id
_entity_poly.type
_entity_poly.pdbx_seq_one_letter_code
_entity_poly.pdbx_strand_id
1 'polypeptide(L)'
;MVEWEEWEWAERADVQVMPVLDLLVLKRCNLWSLPTGLASHARMLKKLFVYEVQHLSSLENLVSIVELEVFDNPNLEKIRNLPKLQKLTIVKCQKMKILYGMPAIQKLELEDYCMDTLPTYLQNVNPRYLLLDCSLLLLTSIANGKYGIERDKFNHIQHVNIYACDRHNPRKWSDKRSRQRLDPGQRSIDTVHSI
;
A
#
# COMPACT_ATOMS: atom_id res chain seq x y z
N MET A 1 8.44 -23.29 -15.08
CA MET A 1 7.95 -22.65 -13.85
C MET A 1 6.45 -22.83 -13.90
N VAL A 2 5.83 -23.51 -12.93
CA VAL A 2 4.39 -23.78 -13.01
C VAL A 2 3.67 -22.44 -12.85
N GLU A 3 2.95 -22.03 -13.88
CA GLU A 3 2.15 -20.81 -13.86
C GLU A 3 0.88 -21.13 -13.08
N TRP A 4 0.87 -20.77 -11.80
CA TRP A 4 -0.33 -20.89 -10.96
C TRP A 4 -1.28 -19.76 -11.38
N GLU A 5 -2.06 -20.02 -12.43
CA GLU A 5 -3.09 -19.10 -12.94
C GLU A 5 -4.30 -19.08 -12.00
N GLU A 6 -4.60 -20.24 -11.40
CA GLU A 6 -5.70 -20.45 -10.47
C GLU A 6 -5.16 -20.99 -9.14
N TRP A 7 -5.43 -20.27 -8.05
CA TRP A 7 -5.17 -20.73 -6.70
C TRP A 7 -6.50 -20.90 -5.99
N GLU A 8 -7.08 -22.09 -6.11
CA GLU A 8 -8.36 -22.43 -5.50
C GLU A 8 -8.15 -23.11 -4.14
N TRP A 9 -8.45 -22.40 -3.05
CA TRP A 9 -8.66 -22.98 -1.74
C TRP A 9 -10.11 -22.76 -1.34
N ALA A 10 -10.90 -23.84 -1.35
CA ALA A 10 -12.30 -23.80 -0.97
C ALA A 10 -12.47 -23.51 0.53
N GLU A 11 -13.54 -22.80 0.87
CA GLU A 11 -14.03 -22.63 2.25
C GLU A 11 -14.62 -23.96 2.76
N ARG A 12 -13.77 -24.95 3.08
CA ARG A 12 -14.22 -26.14 3.81
C ARG A 12 -14.06 -25.89 5.30
N ALA A 13 -15.19 -25.82 6.01
CA ALA A 13 -15.27 -25.47 7.43
C ALA A 13 -14.43 -26.36 8.37
N ASP A 14 -14.00 -27.54 7.91
CA ASP A 14 -13.51 -28.62 8.77
C ASP A 14 -12.00 -28.90 8.70
N VAL A 15 -11.23 -28.15 7.90
CA VAL A 15 -9.77 -28.35 7.78
C VAL A 15 -9.04 -27.02 7.94
N GLN A 16 -8.35 -26.86 9.07
CA GLN A 16 -7.45 -25.73 9.28
C GLN A 16 -6.16 -25.97 8.47
N VAL A 17 -6.10 -25.42 7.25
CA VAL A 17 -4.93 -25.49 6.39
C VAL A 17 -3.99 -24.32 6.71
N MET A 18 -2.73 -24.62 6.99
CA MET A 18 -1.69 -23.65 7.38
C MET A 18 -2.05 -22.81 8.63
N PRO A 19 -2.34 -23.47 9.78
CA PRO A 19 -2.81 -22.80 11.00
C PRO A 19 -1.84 -21.79 11.59
N VAL A 20 -0.54 -21.93 11.31
CA VAL A 20 0.54 -21.12 11.89
C VAL A 20 1.14 -20.12 10.90
N LEU A 21 0.63 -20.07 9.66
CA LEU A 21 1.14 -19.14 8.65
C LEU A 21 0.91 -17.70 9.10
N ASP A 22 1.99 -16.96 9.32
CA ASP A 22 1.98 -15.59 9.80
C ASP A 22 2.40 -14.57 8.73
N LEU A 23 3.17 -15.03 7.74
CA LEU A 23 3.69 -14.26 6.62
C LEU A 23 3.49 -15.02 5.30
N LEU A 24 2.91 -14.35 4.32
CA LEU A 24 2.80 -14.83 2.94
C LEU A 24 3.47 -13.82 2.01
N VAL A 25 4.32 -14.32 1.10
CA VAL A 25 4.98 -13.52 0.07
C VAL A 25 4.63 -14.09 -1.29
N LEU A 26 4.00 -13.28 -2.12
CA LEU A 26 3.70 -13.57 -3.53
C LEU A 26 4.61 -12.72 -4.38
N LYS A 27 5.46 -13.35 -5.20
CA LYS A 27 6.40 -12.64 -6.06
C LYS A 27 6.37 -13.21 -7.45
N ARG A 28 6.10 -12.36 -8.46
CA ARG A 28 6.08 -12.75 -9.89
C ARG A 28 5.17 -13.96 -10.15
N CYS A 29 3.99 -13.92 -9.57
CA CYS A 29 2.95 -14.93 -9.78
C CYS A 29 2.01 -14.51 -10.92
N ASN A 30 1.40 -15.47 -11.60
CA ASN A 30 0.38 -15.23 -12.65
C ASN A 30 -1.05 -15.30 -12.08
N LEU A 31 -1.20 -15.09 -10.78
CA LEU A 31 -2.48 -15.17 -10.07
C LEU A 31 -3.41 -14.03 -10.45
N TRP A 32 -4.66 -14.36 -10.77
CA TRP A 32 -5.72 -13.39 -11.05
C TRP A 32 -6.40 -12.89 -9.77
N SER A 33 -6.48 -13.75 -8.76
CA SER A 33 -7.10 -13.49 -7.45
C SER A 33 -6.43 -14.33 -6.37
N LEU A 34 -6.60 -13.92 -5.11
CA LEU A 34 -6.30 -14.79 -3.96
C LEU A 34 -7.46 -15.76 -3.74
N PRO A 35 -7.20 -16.98 -3.27
CA PRO A 35 -8.27 -17.89 -2.87
C PRO A 35 -9.09 -17.29 -1.75
N THR A 36 -10.42 -17.43 -1.83
CA THR A 36 -11.34 -17.04 -0.75
C THR A 36 -11.03 -17.78 0.55
N GLY A 37 -10.63 -19.06 0.45
CA GLY A 37 -10.20 -19.87 1.58
C GLY A 37 -8.97 -19.34 2.33
N LEU A 38 -8.14 -18.47 1.73
CA LEU A 38 -7.00 -17.89 2.43
C LEU A 38 -7.46 -17.06 3.65
N ALA A 39 -8.55 -16.31 3.49
CA ALA A 39 -9.10 -15.48 4.55
C ALA A 39 -9.70 -16.30 5.71
N SER A 40 -10.28 -17.47 5.41
CA SER A 40 -10.92 -18.34 6.40
C SER A 40 -9.91 -19.26 7.11
N HIS A 41 -8.91 -19.78 6.40
CA HIS A 41 -7.98 -20.78 6.92
C HIS A 41 -6.72 -20.18 7.54
N ALA A 42 -6.15 -19.13 6.93
CA ALA A 42 -4.92 -18.50 7.40
C ALA A 42 -5.21 -17.44 8.48
N ARG A 43 -5.87 -17.86 9.57
CA ARG A 43 -6.32 -16.95 10.66
C ARG A 43 -5.16 -16.28 11.41
N MET A 44 -3.96 -16.83 11.31
CA MET A 44 -2.75 -16.26 11.91
C MET A 44 -1.93 -15.40 10.95
N LEU A 45 -2.35 -15.29 9.68
CA LEU A 45 -1.65 -14.52 8.66
C LEU A 45 -1.72 -13.04 8.98
N LYS A 46 -0.60 -12.46 9.42
CA LYS A 46 -0.49 -11.06 9.83
C LYS A 46 0.14 -10.20 8.75
N LYS A 47 0.98 -10.79 7.89
CA LYS A 47 1.76 -10.06 6.90
C LYS A 47 1.54 -10.65 5.51
N LEU A 48 1.22 -9.79 4.55
CA LEU A 48 1.11 -10.16 3.16
C LEU A 48 1.94 -9.22 2.31
N PHE A 49 2.86 -9.76 1.53
CA PHE A 49 3.70 -9.02 0.60
C PHE A 49 3.43 -9.51 -0.83
N VAL A 50 3.07 -8.60 -1.72
CA VAL A 50 2.69 -8.91 -3.11
C VAL A 50 3.53 -8.08 -4.06
N TYR A 51 4.40 -8.74 -4.80
CA TYR A 51 5.43 -8.11 -5.61
C TYR A 51 5.35 -8.58 -7.06
N GLU A 52 5.24 -7.64 -8.00
CA GLU A 52 5.33 -7.94 -9.44
C GLU A 52 4.28 -8.98 -9.91
N VAL A 53 3.10 -9.02 -9.29
CA VAL A 53 1.98 -9.91 -9.64
C VAL A 53 1.11 -9.22 -10.68
N GLN A 54 1.29 -9.60 -11.93
CA GLN A 54 0.78 -8.84 -13.08
C GLN A 54 -0.74 -8.90 -13.20
N HIS A 55 -1.38 -10.03 -12.91
CA HIS A 55 -2.80 -10.25 -13.17
C HIS A 55 -3.73 -9.97 -11.98
N LEU A 56 -3.16 -9.75 -10.79
CA LEU A 56 -3.94 -9.56 -9.58
C LEU A 56 -4.70 -8.23 -9.62
N SER A 57 -6.03 -8.30 -9.59
CA SER A 57 -6.89 -7.12 -9.71
C SER A 57 -7.41 -6.58 -8.36
N SER A 58 -7.51 -7.44 -7.35
CA SER A 58 -8.01 -7.05 -6.03
C SER A 58 -7.40 -7.86 -4.87
N LEU A 59 -7.39 -7.22 -3.69
CA LEU A 59 -7.02 -7.83 -2.42
C LEU A 59 -8.12 -7.55 -1.39
N GLU A 60 -8.86 -8.60 -1.01
CA GLU A 60 -10.12 -8.41 -0.30
C GLU A 60 -10.34 -9.40 0.84
N ASN A 61 -11.07 -8.94 1.87
CA ASN A 61 -11.56 -9.77 2.99
C ASN A 61 -10.46 -10.46 3.83
N LEU A 62 -9.24 -9.92 3.83
CA LEU A 62 -8.13 -10.47 4.59
C LEU A 62 -8.16 -9.97 6.04
N VAL A 63 -9.05 -10.56 6.85
CA VAL A 63 -9.40 -10.07 8.20
C VAL A 63 -8.30 -10.20 9.26
N SER A 64 -7.28 -11.03 9.02
CA SER A 64 -6.15 -11.27 9.93
C SER A 64 -4.95 -10.36 9.66
N ILE A 65 -4.87 -9.75 8.47
CA ILE A 65 -3.71 -8.95 8.03
C ILE A 65 -3.57 -7.67 8.84
N VAL A 66 -2.35 -7.42 9.31
CA VAL A 66 -1.92 -6.23 10.04
C VAL A 66 -0.97 -5.38 9.20
N GLU A 67 -0.17 -6.01 8.34
CA GLU A 67 0.78 -5.33 7.44
C GLU A 67 0.62 -5.86 6.01
N LEU A 68 0.39 -4.93 5.07
CA LEU A 68 0.28 -5.21 3.64
C LEU A 68 1.27 -4.34 2.87
N GLU A 69 2.04 -4.99 2.02
CA GLU A 69 2.97 -4.33 1.10
C GLU A 69 2.68 -4.79 -0.33
N VAL A 70 2.38 -3.84 -1.21
CA VAL A 70 2.19 -4.09 -2.64
C VAL A 70 3.21 -3.29 -3.44
N PHE A 71 3.98 -3.97 -4.28
CA PHE A 71 5.00 -3.36 -5.12
C PHE A 71 4.82 -3.80 -6.56
N ASP A 72 4.71 -2.82 -7.46
CA ASP A 72 4.72 -3.03 -8.91
C ASP A 72 3.69 -4.05 -9.39
N ASN A 73 2.46 -3.93 -8.89
CA ASN A 73 1.31 -4.71 -9.34
C ASN A 73 0.44 -3.81 -10.23
N PRO A 74 0.64 -3.81 -11.57
CA PRO A 74 0.07 -2.79 -12.44
C PRO A 74 -1.44 -2.94 -12.67
N ASN A 75 -2.00 -4.14 -12.48
CA ASN A 75 -3.44 -4.39 -12.60
C ASN A 75 -4.18 -4.34 -11.26
N LEU A 76 -3.51 -4.10 -10.14
CA LEU A 76 -4.17 -4.00 -8.84
C LEU A 76 -5.02 -2.73 -8.78
N GLU A 77 -6.33 -2.90 -8.69
CA GLU A 77 -7.30 -1.81 -8.70
C GLU A 77 -7.90 -1.52 -7.31
N LYS A 78 -8.00 -2.55 -6.46
CA LYS A 78 -8.82 -2.50 -5.24
C LYS A 78 -8.16 -3.21 -4.08
N ILE A 79 -8.12 -2.55 -2.92
CA ILE A 79 -7.82 -3.18 -1.63
C ILE A 79 -8.98 -2.84 -0.68
N ARG A 80 -9.71 -3.84 -0.20
CA ARG A 80 -10.88 -3.60 0.66
C ARG A 80 -11.14 -4.65 1.72
N ASN A 81 -11.74 -4.22 2.83
CA ASN A 81 -12.13 -5.08 3.96
C ASN A 81 -10.93 -5.75 4.64
N LEU A 82 -9.97 -4.94 5.10
CA LEU A 82 -8.84 -5.38 5.93
C LEU A 82 -8.95 -4.70 7.31
N PRO A 83 -9.89 -5.15 8.17
CA PRO A 83 -10.26 -4.42 9.39
C PRO A 83 -9.13 -4.28 10.42
N LYS A 84 -8.13 -5.17 10.42
CA LYS A 84 -6.98 -5.17 11.33
C LYS A 84 -5.73 -4.52 10.74
N LEU A 85 -5.80 -4.03 9.50
CA LEU A 85 -4.64 -3.47 8.82
C LEU A 85 -4.16 -2.21 9.53
N GLN A 86 -2.92 -2.21 9.98
CA GLN A 86 -2.28 -1.07 10.66
C GLN A 86 -1.28 -0.37 9.75
N LYS A 87 -0.60 -1.12 8.87
CA LYS A 87 0.39 -0.58 7.93
C LYS A 87 0.07 -1.04 6.51
N LEU A 88 -0.08 -0.06 5.62
CA LEU A 88 -0.24 -0.28 4.19
C LEU A 88 0.87 0.47 3.44
N THR A 89 1.61 -0.24 2.61
CA THR A 89 2.57 0.37 1.68
C THR A 89 2.20 -0.01 0.25
N ILE A 90 2.03 1.02 -0.60
CA ILE A 90 1.67 0.88 -2.02
C ILE A 90 2.76 1.54 -2.85
N VAL A 91 3.40 0.77 -3.72
CA VAL A 91 4.48 1.27 -4.57
C VAL A 91 4.23 0.89 -6.02
N LYS A 92 4.23 1.90 -6.90
CA LYS A 92 4.13 1.74 -8.36
C LYS A 92 2.89 0.91 -8.81
N CYS A 93 1.76 1.07 -8.14
CA CYS A 93 0.49 0.44 -8.50
C CYS A 93 -0.43 1.47 -9.19
N GLN A 94 -0.28 1.64 -10.51
CA GLN A 94 -0.89 2.76 -11.25
C GLN A 94 -2.42 2.68 -11.39
N LYS A 95 -2.99 1.48 -11.45
CA LYS A 95 -4.45 1.28 -11.60
C LYS A 95 -5.20 1.30 -10.28
N MET A 96 -4.52 1.50 -9.16
CA MET A 96 -5.14 1.44 -7.84
C MET A 96 -6.11 2.61 -7.65
N LYS A 97 -7.38 2.29 -7.37
CA LYS A 97 -8.49 3.25 -7.34
C LYS A 97 -9.32 3.16 -6.07
N ILE A 98 -9.34 2.01 -5.39
CA ILE A 98 -10.26 1.76 -4.28
C ILE A 98 -9.48 1.31 -3.05
N LEU A 99 -9.56 2.12 -1.98
CA LEU A 99 -9.23 1.75 -0.61
C LEU A 99 -10.48 1.92 0.26
N TYR A 100 -10.91 0.84 0.94
CA TYR A 100 -12.05 0.91 1.87
C TYR A 100 -12.00 -0.18 2.95
N GLY A 101 -12.62 0.05 4.11
CA GLY A 101 -12.78 -0.99 5.14
C GLY A 101 -11.51 -1.32 5.90
N MET A 102 -10.70 -0.30 6.22
CA MET A 102 -9.47 -0.39 7.03
C MET A 102 -9.53 0.56 8.24
N PRO A 103 -10.50 0.40 9.16
CA PRO A 103 -10.67 1.30 10.32
C PRO A 103 -9.47 1.36 11.27
N ALA A 104 -8.62 0.33 11.30
CA ALA A 104 -7.45 0.27 12.17
C ALA A 104 -6.16 0.87 11.55
N ILE A 105 -6.24 1.47 10.35
CA ILE A 105 -5.06 1.94 9.63
C ILE A 105 -4.33 3.02 10.43
N GLN A 106 -3.03 2.82 10.66
CA GLN A 106 -2.18 3.78 11.37
C GLN A 106 -1.17 4.43 10.43
N LYS A 107 -0.62 3.67 9.49
CA LYS A 107 0.41 4.14 8.57
C LYS A 107 0.05 3.78 7.13
N LEU A 108 0.04 4.79 6.27
CA LEU A 108 -0.07 4.65 4.83
C LEU A 108 1.19 5.21 4.17
N GLU A 109 1.85 4.40 3.36
CA GLU A 109 2.99 4.80 2.55
C GLU A 109 2.62 4.65 1.07
N LEU A 110 2.77 5.72 0.29
CA LEU A 110 2.53 5.73 -1.14
C LEU A 110 3.79 6.19 -1.87
N GLU A 111 4.29 5.38 -2.80
CA GLU A 111 5.42 5.74 -3.66
C GLU A 111 5.03 5.57 -5.13
N ASP A 112 4.93 6.68 -5.85
CA ASP A 112 4.78 6.69 -7.29
C ASP A 112 5.40 7.97 -7.87
N TYR A 113 6.46 7.81 -8.66
CA TYR A 113 7.14 8.94 -9.31
C TYR A 113 6.52 9.32 -10.67
N CYS A 114 5.56 8.53 -11.15
CA CYS A 114 4.83 8.75 -12.39
C CYS A 114 3.42 9.33 -12.14
N MET A 115 2.96 9.42 -10.89
CA MET A 115 1.64 10.00 -10.61
C MET A 115 1.64 11.52 -10.85
N ASP A 116 0.63 11.96 -11.60
CA ASP A 116 0.40 13.38 -11.90
C ASP A 116 -0.46 14.07 -10.84
N THR A 117 -1.34 13.30 -10.18
CA THR A 117 -2.24 13.77 -9.11
C THR A 117 -2.30 12.72 -8.01
N LEU A 118 -2.65 13.14 -6.79
CA LEU A 118 -2.85 12.22 -5.68
C LEU A 118 -4.11 11.38 -5.89
N PRO A 119 -4.08 10.13 -5.44
CA PRO A 119 -5.22 9.27 -5.56
C PRO A 119 -6.41 9.75 -4.71
N THR A 120 -7.61 9.70 -5.28
CA THR A 120 -8.86 10.09 -4.61
C THR A 120 -9.18 9.19 -3.41
N TYR A 121 -8.72 7.93 -3.43
CA TYR A 121 -8.94 6.99 -2.34
C TYR A 121 -8.32 7.43 -1.00
N LEU A 122 -7.39 8.41 -0.99
CA LEU A 122 -6.85 8.97 0.24
C LEU A 122 -7.94 9.61 1.13
N GLN A 123 -9.02 10.10 0.51
CA GLN A 123 -10.19 10.63 1.23
C GLN A 123 -10.96 9.55 1.99
N ASN A 124 -10.83 8.28 1.59
CA ASN A 124 -11.59 7.16 2.15
C ASN A 124 -10.89 6.50 3.34
N VAL A 125 -9.68 6.94 3.68
CA VAL A 125 -8.84 6.35 4.73
C VAL A 125 -8.36 7.44 5.68
N ASN A 126 -8.24 7.13 6.96
CA ASN A 126 -7.80 8.09 7.97
C ASN A 126 -6.59 7.56 8.76
N PRO A 127 -5.42 7.39 8.13
CA PRO A 127 -4.22 6.95 8.84
C PRO A 127 -3.72 8.05 9.79
N ARG A 128 -2.98 7.66 10.83
CA ARG A 128 -2.27 8.61 11.69
C ARG A 128 -1.07 9.23 10.97
N TYR A 129 -0.41 8.46 10.13
CA TYR A 129 0.78 8.84 9.38
C TYR A 129 0.60 8.54 7.88
N LEU A 130 0.78 9.56 7.05
CA LEU A 130 0.90 9.43 5.59
C LEU A 130 2.33 9.79 5.17
N LEU A 131 2.98 8.84 4.50
CA LEU A 131 4.25 9.05 3.82
C LEU A 131 4.02 9.00 2.32
N LEU A 132 4.45 10.04 1.62
CA LEU A 132 4.28 10.15 0.18
C LEU A 132 5.64 10.39 -0.48
N ASP A 133 6.07 9.48 -1.34
CA ASP A 133 7.22 9.68 -2.23
C ASP A 133 6.68 9.91 -3.66
N CYS A 134 6.81 11.12 -4.17
CA CYS A 134 6.19 11.56 -5.43
C CYS A 134 7.15 12.23 -6.41
N SER A 135 6.64 12.61 -7.59
CA SER A 135 7.40 13.42 -8.55
C SER A 135 7.62 14.84 -8.00
N LEU A 136 8.73 15.48 -8.39
CA LEU A 136 9.00 16.87 -8.01
C LEU A 136 7.90 17.84 -8.49
N LEU A 137 7.30 17.56 -9.65
CA LEU A 137 6.19 18.33 -10.19
C LEU A 137 4.97 18.26 -9.28
N LEU A 138 4.60 17.06 -8.83
CA LEU A 138 3.47 16.88 -7.93
C LEU A 138 3.76 17.50 -6.54
N LEU A 139 4.97 17.34 -6.00
CA LEU A 139 5.36 18.00 -4.75
C LEU A 139 5.20 19.53 -4.88
N THR A 140 5.69 20.11 -5.98
CA THR A 140 5.59 21.55 -6.24
C THR A 140 4.13 21.99 -6.38
N SER A 141 3.29 21.18 -7.03
CA SER A 141 1.83 21.40 -7.13
C SER A 141 1.16 21.42 -5.76
N ILE A 142 1.50 20.46 -4.89
CA ILE A 142 0.99 20.41 -3.51
C ILE A 142 1.48 21.60 -2.68
N ALA A 143 2.76 21.98 -2.83
CA ALA A 143 3.38 23.08 -2.07
C ALA A 143 2.83 24.45 -2.44
N ASN A 144 2.53 24.67 -3.72
CA ASN A 144 2.07 25.96 -4.24
C ASN A 144 0.59 26.27 -3.93
N GLY A 145 -0.17 25.33 -3.35
CA GLY A 145 -1.60 25.50 -3.09
C GLY A 145 -1.98 25.44 -1.61
N LYS A 146 -2.27 26.59 -0.99
CA LYS A 146 -2.92 26.65 0.34
C LYS A 146 -4.36 26.11 0.34
N TYR A 147 -5.01 26.04 -0.83
CA TYR A 147 -6.38 25.57 -1.10
C TYR A 147 -6.47 24.62 -2.33
N GLY A 148 -5.41 23.85 -2.61
CA GLY A 148 -5.34 23.02 -3.80
C GLY A 148 -6.15 21.72 -3.66
N ILE A 149 -6.81 21.30 -4.74
CA ILE A 149 -7.58 20.04 -4.87
C ILE A 149 -6.80 18.82 -4.38
N GLU A 150 -5.46 18.84 -4.52
CA GLU A 150 -4.57 17.79 -4.04
C GLU A 150 -4.49 17.74 -2.51
N ARG A 151 -4.43 18.90 -1.84
CA ARG A 151 -4.35 18.99 -0.39
C ARG A 151 -5.64 18.53 0.28
N ASP A 152 -6.79 18.77 -0.36
CA ASP A 152 -8.10 18.34 0.14
C ASP A 152 -8.24 16.82 0.22
N LYS A 153 -7.41 16.06 -0.49
CA LYS A 153 -7.43 14.59 -0.46
C LYS A 153 -6.86 13.99 0.83
N PHE A 154 -6.08 14.75 1.59
CA PHE A 154 -5.39 14.28 2.79
C PHE A 154 -5.44 15.28 3.96
N ASN A 155 -6.27 16.33 3.87
CA ASN A 155 -6.33 17.40 4.87
C ASN A 155 -6.76 16.92 6.27
N HIS A 156 -7.45 15.78 6.36
CA HIS A 156 -7.90 15.12 7.58
C HIS A 156 -6.79 14.33 8.28
N ILE A 157 -5.64 14.12 7.62
CA ILE A 157 -4.52 13.32 8.13
C ILE A 157 -3.55 14.22 8.90
N GLN A 158 -3.28 13.87 10.16
CA GLN A 158 -2.50 14.71 11.08
C GLN A 158 -1.01 14.79 10.73
N HIS A 159 -0.38 13.66 10.41
CA HIS A 159 1.06 13.61 10.15
C HIS A 159 1.30 13.21 8.71
N VAL A 160 1.72 14.17 7.88
CA VAL A 160 1.95 13.98 6.45
C VAL A 160 3.37 14.42 6.10
N ASN A 161 4.16 13.46 5.61
CA ASN A 161 5.49 13.72 5.08
C ASN A 161 5.49 13.47 3.58
N ILE A 162 5.87 14.48 2.80
CA ILE A 162 5.95 14.37 1.35
C ILE A 162 7.39 14.61 0.91
N TYR A 163 7.92 13.66 0.15
CA TYR A 163 9.24 13.69 -0.42
C TYR A 163 9.13 13.62 -1.93
N ALA A 164 10.01 14.34 -2.63
CA ALA A 164 10.21 14.16 -4.05
C ALA A 164 11.56 13.50 -4.31
N CYS A 165 11.60 12.57 -5.26
CA CYS A 165 12.84 12.02 -5.77
C CYS A 165 13.03 12.51 -7.22
N ASP A 166 14.20 13.08 -7.50
CA ASP A 166 14.61 13.30 -8.90
C ASP A 166 14.81 11.92 -9.56
N ARG A 167 14.31 11.75 -10.78
CA ARG A 167 14.27 10.49 -11.53
C ARG A 167 15.65 9.84 -11.69
N HIS A 168 16.72 10.59 -11.43
CA HIS A 168 18.11 10.16 -11.53
C HIS A 168 18.62 9.35 -10.33
N ASN A 169 17.92 9.34 -9.19
CA ASN A 169 18.33 8.52 -8.04
C ASN A 169 17.13 7.99 -7.24
N PRO A 170 16.30 7.11 -7.82
CA PRO A 170 15.18 6.52 -7.09
C PRO A 170 15.70 5.81 -5.85
N ARG A 171 15.10 6.09 -4.68
CA ARG A 171 15.39 5.36 -3.44
C ARG A 171 15.17 3.87 -3.73
N LYS A 172 16.21 3.04 -3.61
CA LYS A 172 16.03 1.61 -3.76
C LYS A 172 15.06 1.14 -2.70
N TRP A 173 13.99 0.48 -3.12
CA TRP A 173 13.00 -0.14 -2.25
C TRP A 173 13.64 -1.09 -1.22
N SER A 174 14.71 -1.80 -1.62
CA SER A 174 15.51 -2.64 -0.73
C SER A 174 16.15 -1.87 0.43
N ASP A 175 16.49 -0.59 0.23
CA ASP A 175 17.19 0.24 1.21
C ASP A 175 16.22 0.86 2.24
N LYS A 176 14.91 0.89 1.95
CA LYS A 176 13.88 1.31 2.92
C LYS A 176 13.76 0.35 4.11
N ARG A 177 14.09 -0.94 3.92
CA ARG A 177 14.12 -1.95 4.99
C ARG A 177 15.17 -1.63 6.08
N SER A 178 16.17 -0.80 5.75
CA SER A 178 17.29 -0.39 6.63
C SER A 178 17.08 0.93 7.37
N ARG A 179 15.99 1.67 7.16
CA ARG A 179 15.83 3.02 7.74
C ARG A 179 15.21 3.03 9.15
N GLN A 180 16.02 2.61 10.11
CA GLN A 180 16.09 3.31 11.41
C GLN A 180 17.04 4.53 11.36
N ARG A 181 17.61 4.89 10.21
CA ARG A 181 18.55 6.01 10.10
C ARG A 181 18.16 6.97 8.98
N LEU A 182 17.97 8.22 9.39
CA LEU A 182 17.75 9.41 8.58
C LEU A 182 19.02 9.70 7.77
N ASP A 183 18.88 9.93 6.46
CA ASP A 183 19.91 10.58 5.65
C ASP A 183 19.51 12.06 5.41
N PRO A 184 20.41 13.05 5.57
CA PRO A 184 20.04 14.47 5.64
C PRO A 184 19.97 15.20 4.27
N GLY A 185 19.99 14.47 3.15
CA GLY A 185 20.23 15.05 1.82
C GLY A 185 19.02 15.38 0.96
N GLN A 186 17.79 15.26 1.44
CA GLN A 186 16.57 15.40 0.61
C GLN A 186 15.87 16.74 0.81
N ARG A 187 15.35 17.33 -0.29
CA ARG A 187 14.35 18.42 -0.21
C ARG A 187 13.05 17.83 0.33
N SER A 188 12.89 17.87 1.65
CA SER A 188 11.62 17.61 2.32
C SER A 188 10.80 18.91 2.34
N ILE A 189 9.49 18.77 2.20
CA ILE A 189 8.57 19.72 2.81
C ILE A 189 8.05 18.99 4.05
N ASP A 190 8.72 19.20 5.16
CA ASP A 190 8.17 18.79 6.45
C ASP A 190 7.00 19.75 6.72
N THR A 191 5.79 19.33 6.37
CA THR A 191 4.59 20.09 6.73
C THR A 191 4.32 19.81 8.20
N VAL A 192 5.18 20.36 9.07
CA VAL A 192 4.92 20.42 10.51
C VAL A 192 3.96 21.57 10.72
N HIS A 193 2.67 21.27 10.74
CA HIS A 193 1.72 22.12 11.45
C HIS A 193 1.20 21.33 12.65
N SER A 194 1.95 21.45 13.75
CA SER A 194 1.34 21.57 15.06
C SER A 194 0.50 22.84 15.05
N ILE A 195 -0.82 22.68 15.13
CA ILE A 195 -1.70 23.62 15.82
C ILE A 195 -2.46 22.77 16.83
#